data_AF-B5JK55-F1
#
_entry.id   AF-B5JK55-F1
#
_cell.length_a   1.000
_cell.length_b   1.000
_cell.length_c   1.000
_cell.angle_alpha   90.00
_cell.angle_beta   90.00
_cell.angle_gamma   90.00
#
_symmetry.space_group_name_H-M   'P 1'
#
loop_
_entity.id
_entity.type
_entity.pdbx_description
1 polymer ?
#
loop_
_entity_poly.entity_id
_entity_poly.type
_entity_poly.pdbx_seq_one_letter_code
_entity_poly.pdbx_strand_id
1 'polypeptide(L)'
;MGGLLGFASIFLIGLAVGKEPLSALSQASVGSFLCGLLFLWVGQIWIRNVRQMLMEKRQAAIAAMAEAEERKQHDAKERGSKPV
;
A
#
# COMPACT_ATOMS: atom_id res chain seq x y z
N MET A 1 11.47 1.45 -12.61
CA MET A 1 12.17 2.74 -12.41
C MET A 1 12.99 2.78 -11.11
N GLY A 2 12.49 2.34 -9.95
CA GLY A 2 13.22 2.44 -8.66
C GLY A 2 14.56 1.70 -8.57
N GLY A 3 14.68 0.49 -9.12
CA GLY A 3 15.93 -0.28 -9.05
C GLY A 3 17.11 0.33 -9.83
N LEU A 4 16.82 1.03 -10.92
CA LEU A 4 17.83 1.64 -11.80
C LEU A 4 18.45 2.89 -11.14
N LEU A 5 17.63 3.68 -10.46
CA LEU A 5 18.09 4.83 -9.67
C LEU A 5 18.95 4.39 -8.48
N GLY A 6 18.54 3.34 -7.75
CA GLY A 6 19.31 2.80 -6.63
C GLY A 6 20.69 2.26 -7.05
N PHE A 7 20.75 1.58 -8.19
CA PHE A 7 22.00 1.10 -8.77
C PHE A 7 22.94 2.26 -9.14
N ALA A 8 22.42 3.29 -9.82
CA ALA A 8 23.22 4.46 -10.21
C ALA A 8 23.81 5.19 -8.99
N SER A 9 23.03 5.38 -7.91
CA SER A 9 23.53 6.02 -6.69
C SER A 9 24.65 5.24 -6.00
N ILE A 10 24.52 3.91 -5.86
CA ILE A 10 25.56 3.10 -5.20
C ILE A 10 26.82 3.01 -6.06
N PHE A 11 26.66 2.91 -7.39
CA PHE A 11 27.78 2.88 -8.32
C PHE A 11 28.59 4.19 -8.33
N LEU A 12 27.91 5.35 -8.32
CA LEU A 12 28.56 6.66 -8.22
C LEU A 12 29.30 6.86 -6.89
N ILE A 13 28.72 6.41 -5.78
CA ILE A 13 29.39 6.45 -4.47
C ILE A 13 30.61 5.52 -4.46
N GLY A 14 30.51 4.32 -5.03
CA GLY A 14 31.63 3.37 -5.13
C GLY A 14 32.80 3.93 -5.94
N LEU A 15 32.52 4.64 -7.04
CA LEU A 15 33.53 5.35 -7.82
C LEU A 15 34.13 6.54 -7.06
N ALA A 16 33.32 7.31 -6.32
CA ALA A 16 33.78 8.45 -5.52
C ALA A 16 34.73 8.04 -4.38
N VAL A 17 34.60 6.82 -3.85
CA VAL A 17 35.46 6.26 -2.80
C VAL A 17 36.77 5.68 -3.36
N GLY A 18 36.96 5.68 -4.69
CA GLY A 18 38.20 5.21 -5.32
C GLY A 18 38.33 3.68 -5.38
N LYS A 19 37.24 2.94 -5.24
CA LYS A 19 37.23 1.48 -5.40
C LYS A 19 37.39 1.08 -6.86
N GLU A 20 38.09 -0.03 -7.10
CA GLU A 20 38.21 -0.60 -8.44
C GLU A 20 36.82 -0.82 -9.07
N PRO A 21 36.60 -0.36 -10.31
CA PRO A 21 35.28 -0.28 -10.92
C PRO A 21 34.59 -1.65 -11.04
N LEU A 22 35.35 -2.73 -11.20
CA LEU A 22 34.86 -4.11 -11.26
C LEU A 22 34.32 -4.60 -9.90
N SER A 23 35.02 -4.27 -8.81
CA SER A 23 34.57 -4.57 -7.44
C SER A 23 33.39 -3.68 -7.03
N ALA A 24 33.42 -2.40 -7.41
CA ALA A 24 32.30 -1.48 -7.19
C ALA A 24 31.04 -1.90 -7.95
N LEU A 25 31.18 -2.43 -9.18
CA LEU A 25 30.06 -2.97 -9.98
C LEU A 25 29.39 -4.15 -9.31
N SER A 26 30.15 -5.15 -8.86
CA SER A 26 29.58 -6.32 -8.18
C SER A 26 28.92 -5.92 -6.86
N GLN A 27 29.56 -5.04 -6.08
CA GLN A 27 29.00 -4.54 -4.83
C GLN A 27 27.71 -3.71 -5.05
N ALA A 28 27.69 -2.86 -6.09
CA ALA A 28 26.51 -2.09 -6.46
C ALA A 28 25.36 -2.97 -6.98
N SER A 29 25.70 -4.07 -7.67
CA SER A 29 24.70 -5.02 -8.19
C SER A 29 24.02 -5.78 -7.05
N VAL A 30 24.79 -6.30 -6.10
CA VAL A 30 24.25 -6.98 -4.91
C VAL A 30 23.47 -5.99 -4.03
N GLY A 31 24.02 -4.78 -3.85
CA GLY A 31 23.36 -3.72 -3.09
C GLY A 31 22.03 -3.29 -3.70
N SER A 32 21.95 -3.10 -5.03
CA SER A 32 20.71 -2.72 -5.70
C SER A 32 19.68 -3.85 -5.67
N PHE A 33 20.13 -5.11 -5.74
CA PHE A 33 19.25 -6.27 -5.65
C PHE A 33 18.63 -6.39 -4.24
N LEU A 34 19.44 -6.27 -3.19
CA LEU A 34 18.97 -6.25 -1.80
C LEU A 34 18.03 -5.07 -1.54
N CYS A 35 18.38 -3.87 -1.99
CA CYS A 35 17.50 -2.71 -1.89
C CYS A 35 16.19 -2.93 -2.64
N GLY A 36 16.23 -3.50 -3.85
CA GLY A 36 15.04 -3.83 -4.63
C GLY A 36 14.13 -4.81 -3.90
N LEU A 37 14.69 -5.85 -3.28
CA LEU A 37 13.94 -6.80 -2.46
C LEU A 37 13.32 -6.16 -1.23
N LEU A 38 14.06 -5.30 -0.52
CA LEU A 38 13.54 -4.58 0.65
C LEU A 38 12.40 -3.63 0.26
N PHE A 39 12.53 -2.91 -0.86
CA PHE A 39 11.45 -2.05 -1.35
C PHE A 39 10.21 -2.84 -1.77
N LEU A 40 10.39 -4.00 -2.41
CA LEU A 40 9.27 -4.90 -2.74
C LEU A 40 8.60 -5.42 -1.47
N TRP A 41 9.39 -5.78 -0.46
CA TRP A 41 8.89 -6.27 0.82
C TRP A 41 8.11 -5.19 1.59
N VAL A 42 8.67 -3.98 1.69
CA VAL A 42 7.98 -2.82 2.29
C VAL A 42 6.72 -2.48 1.49
N GLY A 43 6.79 -2.49 0.15
CA GLY A 43 5.65 -2.27 -0.73
C GLY A 43 4.54 -3.29 -0.53
N GLN A 44 4.87 -4.58 -0.38
CA GLN A 44 3.93 -5.65 -0.06
C GLN A 44 3.25 -5.43 1.30
N ILE A 45 3.99 -5.04 2.33
CA ILE A 45 3.44 -4.70 3.64
C ILE A 45 2.50 -3.49 3.53
N TRP A 46 2.92 -2.45 2.82
CA TRP A 46 2.12 -1.25 2.60
C TRP A 46 0.82 -1.57 1.87
N ILE A 47 0.88 -2.34 0.79
CA ILE A 47 -0.29 -2.78 0.03
C ILE A 47 -1.23 -3.58 0.93
N ARG A 48 -0.72 -4.51 1.75
CA ARG A 48 -1.54 -5.25 2.71
C ARG A 48 -2.23 -4.32 3.71
N ASN A 49 -1.49 -3.37 4.28
CA ASN A 49 -2.01 -2.45 5.29
C ASN A 49 -3.06 -1.50 4.71
N VAL A 50 -2.79 -0.91 3.54
CA VAL A 50 -3.76 -0.06 2.82
C VAL A 50 -5.00 -0.86 2.42
N ARG A 51 -4.84 -2.11 1.99
CA ARG A 51 -5.97 -2.98 1.63
C ARG A 51 -6.82 -3.33 2.85
N GLN A 52 -6.22 -3.56 4.02
CA GLN A 52 -6.95 -3.77 5.27
C GLN A 52 -7.73 -2.50 5.66
N MET A 53 -7.07 -1.34 5.66
CA MET A 53 -7.72 -0.07 5.97
C MET A 53 -8.87 0.26 4.99
N LEU A 54 -8.71 -0.04 3.69
CA LEU A 54 -9.77 0.14 2.70
C LEU A 54 -10.95 -0.81 2.92
N MET A 55 -10.69 -2.06 3.33
CA MET A 55 -11.75 -3.02 3.64
C MET A 55 -12.53 -2.61 4.89
N GLU A 56 -11.85 -2.12 5.94
CA GLU A 56 -12.51 -1.60 7.14
C GLU A 56 -13.43 -0.42 6.81
N LYS A 57 -12.96 0.53 5.98
CA LYS A 57 -13.81 1.66 5.54
C LYS A 57 -14.99 1.21 4.68
N ARG A 58 -14.78 0.22 3.80
CA ARG A 58 -15.88 -0.34 2.99
C ARG A 58 -16.90 -1.07 3.86
N GLN A 59 -16.47 -1.85 4.84
CA GLN A 59 -17.38 -2.51 5.78
C GLN A 59 -18.15 -1.51 6.63
N ALA A 60 -17.49 -0.46 7.15
CA ALA A 60 -18.15 0.60 7.90
C ALA A 60 -19.18 1.36 7.05
N ALA A 61 -18.86 1.65 5.79
CA ALA A 61 -19.79 2.31 4.87
C ALA A 61 -20.98 1.42 4.49
N ILE A 62 -20.76 0.12 4.30
CA ILE A 62 -21.83 -0.85 4.00
C ILE A 62 -22.73 -1.06 5.22
N ALA A 63 -22.16 -1.15 6.43
CA ALA A 63 -22.93 -1.26 7.67
C ALA A 63 -23.79 -0.01 7.91
N ALA A 64 -23.23 1.19 7.71
CA ALA A 64 -23.98 2.45 7.83
C ALA A 64 -25.10 2.57 6.78
N MET A 65 -24.89 2.07 5.56
CA MET A 65 -25.95 2.02 4.53
C MET A 65 -27.04 1.02 4.90
N ALA A 66 -26.69 -0.15 5.43
CA ALA A 66 -27.65 -1.16 5.86
C ALA A 66 -28.52 -0.66 7.03
N GLU A 67 -27.92 -0.03 8.04
CA GLU A 67 -28.68 0.56 9.15
C GLU A 67 -29.60 1.71 8.71
N ALA A 68 -29.17 2.51 7.72
CA ALA A 68 -30.00 3.56 7.15
C ALA A 68 -31.19 3.01 6.32
N GLU A 69 -30.99 1.90 5.62
CA GLU A 69 -32.04 1.20 4.88
C GLU A 69 -33.07 0.57 5.83
N GLU A 70 -32.63 -0.06 6.93
CA GLU A 70 -33.50 -0.65 7.95
C GLU A 70 -34.34 0.40 8.69
N ARG A 71 -33.75 1.56 9.03
CA ARG A 71 -34.50 2.68 9.63
C ARG A 71 -35.58 3.21 8.70
N LYS A 72 -35.27 3.35 7.39
CA LYS A 72 -36.27 3.78 6.39
C LYS A 72 -37.40 2.77 6.23
N GLN A 73 -37.10 1.47 6.28
CA GLN A 73 -38.13 0.43 6.22
C GLN A 73 -38.99 0.37 7.48
N HIS A 74 -38.40 0.59 8.66
CA HIS A 74 -39.15 0.68 9.92
C HIS A 74 -40.09 1.89 9.95
N ASP A 75 -39.59 3.07 9.58
CA ASP A 75 -40.39 4.31 9.52
C ASP A 75 -41.53 4.21 8.48
N ALA A 76 -41.30 3.52 7.36
CA ALA A 76 -42.32 3.26 6.35
C ALA A 76 -43.42 2.31 6.86
N LYS A 77 -43.05 1.27 7.63
CA LYS A 77 -44.01 0.37 8.28
C LYS A 77 -44.82 1.08 9.37
N GLU A 78 -44.19 1.92 10.20
CA GLU A 78 -44.89 2.67 11.23
C GLU A 78 -45.84 3.74 10.66
N ARG A 79 -45.46 4.41 9.57
CA ARG A 79 -46.36 5.36 8.87
C ARG A 79 -47.53 4.67 8.18
N GLY A 80 -47.35 3.45 7.66
CA GLY A 80 -48.43 2.66 7.07
C GLY A 80 -49.41 2.08 8.10
N SER A 81 -49.03 1.99 9.37
CA SER A 81 -49.82 1.37 10.44
C SER A 81 -50.59 2.37 11.32
N LYS A 82 -50.45 3.69 11.09
CA LYS A 82 -51.32 4.68 11.75
C LYS A 82 -52.66 4.78 11.00
N PRO A 83 -53.79 4.36 11.61
CA PRO A 83 -55.09 4.64 11.02
C PRO A 83 -55.34 6.15 11.13
N VAL A 84 -55.77 6.76 10.03
CA VAL A 84 -56.27 8.15 9.97
C VAL A 84 -57.64 8.20 10.62
#